data_AF-A0AA39H9H7-F1
#
_entry.id   AF-A0AA39H9H7-F1
#
_cell.length_a   1.000
_cell.length_b   1.000
_cell.length_c   1.000
_cell.angle_alpha   90.00
_cell.angle_beta   90.00
_cell.angle_gamma   90.00
#
_symmetry.space_group_name_H-M   'P 1'
#
loop_
_entity.id
_entity.type
_entity.pdbx_description
1 polymer ?
#
loop_
_entity_poly.entity_id
_entity_poly.type
_entity_poly.pdbx_seq_one_letter_code
_entity_poly.pdbx_strand_id
1 'polypeptide(L)'
;MDTSQIVVGWVLVLLAILLPIPYLRIIYIFTSKAKYRTLECYRIMMQIGVVQCIMAPGVLFFGTTQLWDTDVLRLGSTFMKVMTTAVRMEAMLSFVLSLNRLKIMCGLQYPSAVHTTVAIAAWIFGIVYFTLLMTPYCDYLVIPGQFLSQYDLTKPWTATVAEVGSVSLVTTVTLTFVAYLIIVLYLIYIQHKSGKIPNFKKEKPILFYGMLRFIVDITLAILFNFGHLPHTHWVDFPVLLGYTLNNLLLPWILYLCLYEQLRREFFIRSGSVVTVTVSTVLSSSGKQRI
;
A
#
# COMPACT_ATOMS: atom_id res chain seq x y z
N MET A 1 -0.14 30.99 -15.09
CA MET A 1 0.48 29.67 -14.87
C MET A 1 1.96 29.83 -14.64
N ASP A 2 2.40 29.55 -13.42
CA ASP A 2 3.81 29.60 -13.06
C ASP A 2 4.55 28.38 -13.65
N THR A 3 5.81 28.55 -14.05
CA THR A 3 6.64 27.46 -14.61
C THR A 3 6.70 26.25 -13.67
N SER A 4 6.69 26.48 -12.35
CA SER A 4 6.65 25.41 -11.35
C SER A 4 5.39 24.55 -11.42
N GLN A 5 4.23 25.17 -11.65
CA GLN A 5 2.94 24.47 -11.73
C GLN A 5 2.89 23.54 -12.95
N ILE A 6 3.42 24.00 -14.09
CA ILE A 6 3.54 23.20 -15.32
C ILE A 6 4.42 21.98 -15.09
N VAL A 7 5.60 22.19 -14.49
CA VAL A 7 6.56 21.09 -14.22
C VAL A 7 5.96 20.07 -13.26
N VAL A 8 5.34 20.52 -12.16
CA VAL A 8 4.69 19.64 -11.18
C VAL A 8 3.56 18.85 -11.83
N GLY A 9 2.69 19.50 -12.60
CA GLY A 9 1.58 18.85 -13.31
C GLY A 9 2.05 17.74 -14.24
N TRP A 10 3.07 18.00 -15.07
CA TRP A 10 3.65 16.99 -15.96
C TRP A 10 4.28 15.82 -15.21
N VAL A 11 5.05 16.09 -14.15
CA VAL A 11 5.69 15.03 -13.35
C VAL A 11 4.63 14.12 -12.73
N LEU A 12 3.57 14.68 -12.14
CA LEU A 12 2.51 13.89 -11.51
C LEU A 12 1.72 13.07 -12.53
N VAL A 13 1.37 13.65 -13.69
CA VAL A 13 0.67 12.92 -14.76
C VAL A 13 1.53 11.77 -15.29
N LEU A 14 2.82 12.02 -15.56
CA LEU A 14 3.73 10.98 -16.04
C LEU A 14 3.88 9.84 -15.01
N LEU A 15 4.05 10.17 -13.72
CA LEU A 15 4.14 9.17 -12.66
C LEU A 15 2.84 8.37 -12.53
N ALA A 16 1.69 9.03 -12.59
CA ALA A 16 0.38 8.39 -12.48
C ALA A 16 0.06 7.47 -13.66
N ILE A 17 0.65 7.70 -14.84
CA ILE A 17 0.49 6.82 -16.00
C ILE A 17 1.53 5.67 -15.96
N LEU A 18 2.78 5.97 -15.66
CA LEU A 18 3.88 5.01 -15.78
C LEU A 18 3.93 3.99 -14.63
N LEU A 19 3.67 4.42 -13.38
CA LEU A 19 3.83 3.57 -12.20
C LEU A 19 2.75 2.48 -12.05
N PRO A 20 1.47 2.70 -12.39
CA PRO A 20 0.46 1.65 -12.24
C PRO A 20 0.60 0.50 -13.23
N ILE A 21 1.16 0.73 -14.43
CA ILE A 21 1.33 -0.31 -15.46
C ILE A 21 2.07 -1.54 -14.94
N PRO A 22 3.30 -1.42 -14.41
CA PRO A 22 4.02 -2.57 -13.89
C PRO A 22 3.34 -3.16 -12.65
N TYR A 23 2.61 -2.35 -11.89
CA TYR A 23 1.92 -2.78 -10.69
C TYR A 23 0.68 -3.63 -11.00
N LEU A 24 -0.14 -3.23 -11.98
CA LEU A 24 -1.25 -4.01 -12.53
C LEU A 24 -0.78 -5.37 -13.02
N ARG A 25 0.40 -5.43 -13.64
CA ARG A 25 1.00 -6.70 -14.07
C ARG A 25 1.35 -7.62 -12.90
N ILE A 26 1.84 -7.08 -11.78
CA ILE A 26 2.08 -7.89 -10.56
C ILE A 26 0.77 -8.42 -10.01
N ILE A 27 -0.27 -7.58 -9.91
CA ILE A 27 -1.60 -8.00 -9.45
C ILE A 27 -2.13 -9.11 -10.35
N TYR A 28 -2.00 -8.96 -11.67
CA TYR A 28 -2.40 -9.99 -12.63
C TYR A 28 -1.70 -11.33 -12.41
N ILE A 29 -0.39 -11.34 -12.09
CA ILE A 29 0.34 -12.56 -11.78
C ILE A 29 -0.19 -13.21 -10.49
N PHE A 30 -0.44 -12.40 -9.45
CA PHE A 30 -0.99 -12.89 -8.20
C PHE A 30 -2.41 -13.46 -8.35
N THR A 31 -3.25 -12.88 -9.20
CA THR A 31 -4.61 -13.38 -9.47
C THR A 31 -4.61 -14.62 -10.36
N SER A 32 -3.69 -14.70 -11.33
CA SER A 32 -3.70 -15.76 -12.34
C SER A 32 -3.12 -17.09 -11.84
N LYS A 33 -2.19 -17.07 -10.87
CA LYS A 33 -1.53 -18.29 -10.38
C LYS A 33 -2.18 -18.78 -9.08
N ALA A 34 -2.72 -19.99 -9.11
CA ALA A 34 -3.35 -20.63 -7.95
C ALA A 34 -2.42 -20.70 -6.71
N LYS A 35 -1.10 -20.84 -6.93
CA LYS A 35 -0.08 -20.87 -5.86
C LYS A 35 -0.09 -19.63 -4.97
N TYR A 36 -0.31 -18.43 -5.54
CA TYR A 36 -0.36 -17.20 -4.76
C TYR A 36 -1.74 -17.04 -4.11
N ARG A 37 -2.81 -17.47 -4.78
CA ARG A 37 -4.19 -17.34 -4.30
C ARG A 37 -4.51 -18.16 -3.04
N THR A 38 -3.78 -19.23 -2.75
CA THR A 38 -4.03 -20.08 -1.57
C THR A 38 -3.56 -19.45 -0.26
N LEU A 39 -2.57 -18.57 -0.29
CA LEU A 39 -1.98 -18.00 0.92
C LEU A 39 -2.64 -16.67 1.29
N GLU A 40 -3.05 -16.54 2.56
CA GLU A 40 -3.73 -15.34 3.09
C GLU A 40 -2.92 -14.06 2.89
N CYS A 41 -1.60 -14.12 3.10
CA CYS A 41 -0.69 -12.98 2.93
C CYS A 41 -0.79 -12.37 1.53
N TYR A 42 -0.78 -13.20 0.47
CA TYR A 42 -0.88 -12.70 -0.90
C TYR A 42 -2.27 -12.16 -1.22
N ARG A 43 -3.34 -12.68 -0.59
CA ARG A 43 -4.69 -12.09 -0.73
C ARG A 43 -4.75 -10.67 -0.19
N ILE A 44 -4.18 -10.43 1.00
CA ILE A 44 -4.10 -9.08 1.59
C ILE A 44 -3.24 -8.17 0.70
N MET A 45 -2.09 -8.66 0.21
CA MET A 45 -1.22 -7.89 -0.69
C MET A 45 -1.91 -7.55 -2.02
N MET A 46 -2.75 -8.43 -2.57
CA MET A 46 -3.59 -8.13 -3.73
C MET A 46 -4.60 -7.03 -3.43
N GLN A 47 -5.27 -7.07 -2.27
CA GLN A 47 -6.22 -6.03 -1.87
C GLN A 47 -5.53 -4.66 -1.72
N ILE A 48 -4.38 -4.60 -1.04
CA ILE A 48 -3.54 -3.39 -0.96
C ILE A 48 -3.20 -2.91 -2.38
N GLY A 49 -2.83 -3.84 -3.26
CA GLY A 49 -2.48 -3.52 -4.63
C GLY A 49 -3.62 -2.87 -5.41
N VAL A 50 -4.84 -3.40 -5.27
CA VAL A 50 -6.05 -2.83 -5.89
C VAL A 50 -6.32 -1.42 -5.35
N VAL A 51 -6.23 -1.22 -4.03
CA VAL A 51 -6.43 0.10 -3.40
C VAL A 51 -5.43 1.12 -3.93
N GLN A 52 -4.16 0.75 -4.09
CA GLN A 52 -3.14 1.64 -4.66
C GLN A 52 -3.38 1.94 -6.15
N CYS A 53 -3.86 0.97 -6.95
CA CYS A 53 -4.26 1.25 -8.32
C CYS A 53 -5.43 2.24 -8.40
N ILE A 54 -6.37 2.18 -7.45
CA ILE A 54 -7.49 3.14 -7.34
C ILE A 54 -6.99 4.56 -6.99
N MET A 55 -5.83 4.70 -6.35
CA MET A 55 -5.23 6.02 -6.06
C MET A 55 -4.65 6.72 -7.29
N ALA A 56 -4.20 5.96 -8.29
CA ALA A 56 -3.49 6.53 -9.45
C ALA A 56 -4.34 7.53 -10.26
N PRO A 57 -5.63 7.28 -10.54
CA PRO A 57 -6.53 8.30 -11.10
C PRO A 57 -6.55 9.60 -10.28
N GLY A 58 -6.51 9.53 -8.95
CA GLY A 58 -6.37 10.70 -8.06
C GLY A 58 -5.21 11.59 -8.43
N VAL A 59 -4.02 11.00 -8.53
CA VAL A 59 -2.78 11.72 -8.88
C VAL A 59 -2.84 12.25 -10.31
N LEU A 60 -3.40 11.47 -11.25
CA LEU A 60 -3.55 11.87 -12.65
C LEU A 60 -4.43 13.10 -12.78
N PHE A 61 -5.65 13.05 -12.23
CA PHE A 61 -6.59 14.17 -12.33
C PHE A 61 -6.09 15.40 -11.57
N PHE A 62 -5.47 15.21 -10.41
CA PHE A 62 -4.82 16.30 -9.69
C PHE A 62 -3.73 16.97 -10.54
N GLY A 63 -2.86 16.20 -11.20
CA GLY A 63 -1.86 16.73 -12.12
C GLY A 63 -2.47 17.51 -13.29
N THR A 64 -3.58 17.02 -13.87
CA THR A 64 -4.29 17.73 -14.95
C THR A 64 -4.94 19.03 -14.49
N THR A 65 -5.49 19.08 -13.27
CA THR A 65 -6.04 20.31 -12.68
C THR A 65 -4.96 21.38 -12.54
N GLN A 66 -3.72 21.00 -12.19
CA GLN A 66 -2.60 21.92 -12.15
C GLN A 66 -2.20 22.41 -13.55
N LEU A 67 -2.30 21.58 -14.59
CA LEU A 67 -1.96 21.96 -15.97
C LEU A 67 -3.00 22.87 -16.64
N TRP A 68 -4.28 22.75 -16.29
CA TRP A 68 -5.35 23.54 -16.89
C TRP A 68 -5.81 24.73 -16.04
N ASP A 69 -5.21 24.91 -14.86
CA ASP A 69 -5.53 25.97 -13.90
C ASP A 69 -7.03 26.03 -13.52
N THR A 70 -7.75 24.95 -13.78
CA THR A 70 -9.21 24.84 -13.63
C THR A 70 -9.56 23.42 -13.22
N ASP A 71 -10.44 23.27 -12.23
CA ASP A 71 -10.97 21.97 -11.84
C ASP A 71 -12.15 21.60 -12.75
N VAL A 72 -11.83 21.14 -13.97
CA VAL A 72 -12.80 20.74 -14.98
C VAL A 72 -13.76 19.71 -14.37
N LEU A 73 -15.03 20.10 -14.24
CA LEU A 73 -16.13 19.26 -13.69
C LEU A 73 -15.93 18.79 -12.24
N ARG A 74 -15.07 19.44 -11.43
CA ARG A 74 -14.74 19.01 -10.06
C ARG A 74 -14.18 17.58 -10.00
N LEU A 75 -13.61 17.10 -11.11
CA LEU A 75 -13.04 15.75 -11.22
C LEU A 75 -11.80 15.62 -10.34
N GLY A 76 -10.94 16.63 -10.31
CA GLY A 76 -9.75 16.64 -9.46
C GLY A 76 -10.14 16.49 -7.99
N SER A 77 -11.07 17.33 -7.52
CA SER A 77 -11.60 17.25 -6.16
C SER A 77 -12.22 15.87 -5.85
N THR A 78 -13.00 15.30 -6.78
CA THR A 78 -13.64 13.98 -6.59
C THR A 78 -12.63 12.84 -6.50
N PHE A 79 -11.67 12.78 -7.43
CA PHE A 79 -10.67 11.72 -7.42
C PHE A 79 -9.64 11.88 -6.29
N MET A 80 -9.42 13.10 -5.79
CA MET A 80 -8.65 13.31 -4.57
C MET A 80 -9.37 12.77 -3.32
N LYS A 81 -10.70 12.85 -3.26
CA LYS A 81 -11.49 12.16 -2.21
C LYS A 81 -11.33 10.64 -2.28
N VAL A 82 -11.23 10.08 -3.48
CA VAL A 82 -10.91 8.66 -3.67
C VAL A 82 -9.50 8.34 -3.17
N MET A 83 -8.50 9.13 -3.57
CA MET A 83 -7.10 8.95 -3.16
C MET A 83 -6.95 9.02 -1.63
N THR A 84 -7.51 10.04 -0.99
CA THR A 84 -7.39 10.23 0.47
C THR A 84 -8.07 9.08 1.24
N THR A 85 -9.17 8.53 0.71
CA THR A 85 -9.80 7.33 1.28
C THR A 85 -8.90 6.11 1.10
N ALA A 86 -8.38 5.91 -0.10
CA ALA A 86 -7.55 4.76 -0.43
C ALA A 86 -6.25 4.71 0.40
N VAL A 87 -5.60 5.85 0.67
CA VAL A 87 -4.45 5.94 1.59
C VAL A 87 -4.80 5.40 2.99
N ARG A 88 -5.99 5.73 3.51
CA ARG A 88 -6.44 5.26 4.83
C ARG A 88 -6.74 3.76 4.83
N MET A 89 -7.40 3.28 3.78
CA MET A 89 -7.66 1.85 3.60
C MET A 89 -6.36 1.05 3.48
N GLU A 90 -5.38 1.57 2.75
CA GLU A 90 -4.06 0.98 2.61
C GLU A 90 -3.35 0.86 3.96
N ALA A 91 -3.39 1.89 4.81
CA ALA A 91 -2.82 1.83 6.15
C ALA A 91 -3.49 0.73 7.01
N MET A 92 -4.83 0.63 6.97
CA MET A 92 -5.57 -0.43 7.65
C MET A 92 -5.22 -1.83 7.14
N LEU A 93 -5.14 -2.02 5.83
CA LEU A 93 -4.76 -3.31 5.24
C LEU A 93 -3.29 -3.65 5.52
N SER A 94 -2.42 -2.64 5.58
CA SER A 94 -1.01 -2.79 5.97
C SER A 94 -0.88 -3.26 7.43
N PHE A 95 -1.75 -2.78 8.32
CA PHE A 95 -1.86 -3.31 9.67
C PHE A 95 -2.27 -4.79 9.67
N VAL A 96 -3.30 -5.18 8.91
CA VAL A 96 -3.70 -6.60 8.78
C VAL A 96 -2.55 -7.47 8.26
N LEU A 97 -1.78 -6.97 7.30
CA LEU A 97 -0.58 -7.64 6.79
C LEU A 97 0.49 -7.83 7.87
N SER A 98 0.70 -6.83 8.74
CA SER A 98 1.64 -6.91 9.85
C SER A 98 1.21 -7.97 10.89
N LEU A 99 -0.09 -8.07 11.20
CA LEU A 99 -0.63 -9.11 12.07
C LEU A 99 -0.45 -10.50 11.48
N ASN A 100 -0.65 -10.66 10.17
CA ASN A 100 -0.42 -11.92 9.51
C ASN A 100 1.06 -12.34 9.55
N ARG A 101 2.00 -11.38 9.43
CA ARG A 101 3.43 -11.65 9.63
C ARG A 101 3.75 -12.02 11.07
N LEU A 102 3.15 -11.32 12.04
CA LEU A 102 3.28 -11.63 13.47
C LEU A 102 2.79 -13.06 13.76
N LYS A 103 1.67 -13.48 13.17
CA LYS A 103 1.16 -14.87 13.27
C LYS A 103 2.18 -15.90 12.81
N ILE A 104 2.71 -15.71 11.59
CA ILE A 104 3.60 -16.66 10.95
C ILE A 104 4.96 -16.71 11.66
N MET A 105 5.52 -15.56 12.03
CA MET A 105 6.86 -15.45 12.63
C MET A 105 6.86 -15.80 14.12
N CYS A 106 5.84 -15.37 14.88
CA CYS A 106 5.74 -15.66 16.30
C CYS A 106 5.04 -17.00 16.61
N GLY A 107 4.53 -17.69 15.59
CA GLY A 107 3.80 -18.96 15.77
C GLY A 107 2.50 -18.80 16.56
N LEU A 108 1.90 -17.60 16.56
CA LEU A 108 0.70 -17.30 17.34
C LEU A 108 -0.49 -18.07 16.76
N GLN A 109 -1.11 -18.95 17.55
CA GLN A 109 -2.25 -19.74 17.10
C GLN A 109 -3.56 -19.00 17.32
N TYR A 110 -3.92 -18.11 16.40
CA TYR A 110 -5.26 -17.51 16.35
C TYR A 110 -5.98 -17.87 15.04
N PRO A 111 -7.34 -17.95 15.07
CA PRO A 111 -8.12 -18.37 13.92
C PRO A 111 -7.92 -17.41 12.73
N SER A 112 -7.80 -17.97 11.52
CA SER A 112 -7.67 -17.21 10.27
C SER A 112 -8.83 -16.24 10.03
N ALA A 113 -10.00 -16.52 10.61
CA ALA A 113 -11.18 -15.65 10.57
C ALA A 113 -10.90 -14.22 11.06
N VAL A 114 -9.94 -14.02 11.98
CA VAL A 114 -9.61 -12.68 12.51
C VAL A 114 -9.08 -11.78 11.39
N HIS A 115 -8.14 -12.26 10.57
CA HIS A 115 -7.59 -11.46 9.46
C HIS A 115 -8.67 -11.05 8.47
N THR A 116 -9.54 -12.00 8.10
CA THR A 116 -10.62 -11.74 7.15
C THR A 116 -11.61 -10.72 7.73
N THR A 117 -11.93 -10.83 9.02
CA THR A 117 -12.85 -9.90 9.69
C THR A 117 -12.27 -8.48 9.72
N VAL A 118 -11.00 -8.31 10.11
CA VAL A 118 -10.37 -6.98 10.13
C VAL A 118 -10.23 -6.40 8.73
N ALA A 119 -9.92 -7.23 7.72
CA ALA A 119 -9.88 -6.77 6.33
C ALA A 119 -11.26 -6.31 5.83
N ILE A 120 -12.33 -7.04 6.14
CA ILE A 120 -13.71 -6.62 5.81
C ILE A 120 -14.05 -5.31 6.50
N ALA A 121 -13.70 -5.17 7.79
CA ALA A 121 -13.92 -3.93 8.54
C ALA A 121 -13.17 -2.74 7.90
N ALA A 122 -11.94 -2.94 7.41
CA ALA A 122 -11.19 -1.92 6.70
C ALA A 122 -11.87 -1.47 5.38
N TRP A 123 -12.45 -2.42 4.63
CA TRP A 123 -13.22 -2.11 3.43
C TRP A 123 -14.51 -1.35 3.75
N ILE A 124 -15.26 -1.79 4.77
CA ILE A 124 -16.47 -1.09 5.21
C ILE A 124 -16.13 0.34 5.64
N PHE A 125 -15.08 0.52 6.45
CA PHE A 125 -14.61 1.84 6.87
C PHE A 125 -14.28 2.72 5.66
N GLY A 126 -13.54 2.20 4.69
CA GLY A 126 -13.19 2.93 3.47
C GLY A 126 -14.42 3.36 2.65
N ILE A 127 -15.38 2.47 2.46
CA ILE A 127 -16.62 2.77 1.73
C ILE A 127 -17.42 3.85 2.47
N VAL A 128 -17.62 3.69 3.78
CA VAL A 128 -18.36 4.67 4.60
C VAL A 128 -17.67 6.03 4.56
N TYR A 129 -16.34 6.07 4.75
CA TYR A 129 -15.56 7.30 4.71
C TYR A 129 -15.66 8.01 3.35
N PHE A 130 -15.57 7.25 2.25
CA PHE A 130 -15.76 7.78 0.90
C PHE A 130 -17.16 8.36 0.69
N THR A 131 -18.22 7.61 1.08
CA THR A 131 -19.60 8.08 0.96
C THR A 131 -19.84 9.36 1.76
N LEU A 132 -19.26 9.48 2.96
CA LEU A 132 -19.31 10.71 3.76
C LEU A 132 -18.64 11.89 3.03
N LEU A 133 -17.47 11.69 2.40
CA LEU A 133 -16.78 12.73 1.63
C LEU A 133 -17.52 13.15 0.35
N MET A 134 -18.34 12.27 -0.22
CA MET A 134 -19.19 12.56 -1.38
C MET A 134 -20.47 13.32 -0.99
N THR A 135 -20.80 13.38 0.29
CA THR A 135 -22.00 14.08 0.80
C THR A 135 -21.79 15.60 0.74
N PRO A 136 -22.80 16.42 0.40
CA PRO A 136 -22.66 17.88 0.27
C PRO A 136 -22.19 18.59 1.54
N TYR A 137 -22.33 17.97 2.71
CA TYR A 137 -21.94 18.49 4.03
C TYR A 137 -20.43 18.42 4.32
N CYS A 138 -19.67 17.70 3.50
CA CYS A 138 -18.21 17.65 3.58
C CYS A 138 -17.64 18.10 2.23
N ASP A 139 -16.52 18.82 2.22
CA ASP A 139 -15.78 19.02 0.98
C ASP A 139 -14.28 18.84 1.14
N TYR A 140 -13.69 18.51 0.00
CA TYR A 140 -12.27 18.35 -0.16
C TYR A 140 -11.90 19.06 -1.45
N LEU A 141 -11.26 20.21 -1.32
CA LEU A 141 -11.05 21.14 -2.42
C LEU A 141 -9.62 21.01 -2.94
N VAL A 142 -9.51 21.00 -4.26
CA VAL A 142 -8.26 21.15 -4.98
C VAL A 142 -8.25 22.55 -5.58
N ILE A 143 -7.43 23.43 -5.01
CA ILE A 143 -7.27 24.79 -5.50
C ILE A 143 -6.06 24.83 -6.44
N PRO A 144 -6.21 25.26 -7.70
CA PRO A 144 -5.08 25.43 -8.61
C PRO A 144 -4.00 26.33 -8.00
N GLY A 145 -2.72 25.98 -8.19
CA GLY A 145 -1.60 26.67 -7.56
C GLY A 145 -1.28 26.20 -6.13
N GLN A 146 -2.18 25.48 -5.45
CA GLN A 146 -1.85 24.75 -4.23
C GLN A 146 -1.57 23.29 -4.58
N PHE A 147 -0.38 22.78 -4.21
CA PHE A 147 0.00 21.39 -4.51
C PHE A 147 -0.46 20.40 -3.44
N LEU A 148 -1.19 20.86 -2.43
CA LEU A 148 -1.82 20.03 -1.43
C LEU A 148 -3.32 20.30 -1.40
N SER A 149 -4.10 19.23 -1.42
CA SER A 149 -5.56 19.30 -1.24
C SER A 149 -5.91 19.69 0.18
N GLN A 150 -6.91 20.55 0.36
CA GLN A 150 -7.32 21.05 1.67
C GLN A 150 -8.78 20.68 1.97
N TYR A 151 -9.05 20.47 3.25
CA TYR A 151 -10.42 20.31 3.76
C TYR A 151 -11.11 21.67 3.81
N ASP A 152 -12.34 21.73 3.28
CA ASP A 152 -13.15 22.95 3.35
C ASP A 152 -13.82 23.07 4.72
N LEU A 153 -13.20 23.86 5.61
CA LEU A 153 -13.69 24.10 6.98
C LEU A 153 -14.92 25.01 7.03
N THR A 154 -15.38 25.58 5.91
CA THR A 154 -16.64 26.34 5.89
C THR A 154 -17.86 25.45 6.12
N LYS A 155 -17.73 24.14 5.91
CA LYS A 155 -18.80 23.17 6.12
C LYS A 155 -18.71 22.50 7.49
N PRO A 156 -19.86 22.28 8.18
CA PRO A 156 -19.89 21.91 9.59
C PRO A 156 -19.34 20.51 9.89
N TRP A 157 -19.44 19.56 8.96
CA TRP A 157 -19.03 18.18 9.18
C TRP A 157 -17.62 17.86 8.67
N THR A 158 -17.01 18.76 7.88
CA THR A 158 -15.68 18.51 7.29
C THR A 158 -14.62 18.34 8.38
N ALA A 159 -14.65 19.18 9.43
CA ALA A 159 -13.68 19.10 10.53
C ALA A 159 -13.73 17.74 11.24
N THR A 160 -14.93 17.26 11.57
CA THR A 160 -15.14 15.96 12.22
C THR A 160 -14.67 14.81 11.34
N VAL A 161 -14.96 14.83 10.03
CA VAL A 161 -14.52 13.78 9.11
C VAL A 161 -12.99 13.80 8.95
N ALA A 162 -12.38 14.99 8.87
CA ALA A 162 -10.94 15.14 8.79
C ALA A 162 -10.25 14.62 10.06
N GLU A 163 -10.81 14.91 11.24
CA GLU A 163 -10.30 14.42 12.54
C GLU A 163 -10.43 12.90 12.65
N VAL A 164 -11.60 12.32 12.36
CA VAL A 164 -11.77 10.86 12.36
C VAL A 164 -10.82 10.21 11.35
N GLY A 165 -10.64 10.84 10.18
CA GLY A 165 -9.71 10.40 9.16
C GLY A 165 -8.25 10.45 9.59
N SER A 166 -7.82 11.48 10.33
CA SER A 166 -6.45 11.62 10.81
C SER A 166 -6.18 10.67 11.99
N VAL A 167 -7.09 10.60 12.97
CA VAL A 167 -6.99 9.69 14.12
C VAL A 167 -6.93 8.23 13.67
N SER A 168 -7.79 7.82 12.72
CA SER A 168 -7.78 6.44 12.20
C SER A 168 -6.46 6.11 11.47
N LEU A 169 -5.94 7.03 10.65
CA LEU A 169 -4.66 6.85 9.96
C LEU A 169 -3.51 6.73 10.97
N VAL A 170 -3.39 7.67 11.90
CA VAL A 170 -2.31 7.68 12.91
C VAL A 170 -2.38 6.44 13.80
N THR A 171 -3.59 6.05 14.24
CA THR A 171 -3.79 4.86 15.07
C THR A 171 -3.35 3.60 14.33
N THR A 172 -3.77 3.42 13.08
CA THR A 172 -3.43 2.21 12.29
C THR A 172 -1.94 2.12 11.96
N VAL A 173 -1.32 3.25 11.61
CA VAL A 173 0.14 3.33 11.39
C VAL A 173 0.90 3.03 12.69
N THR A 174 0.46 3.57 13.83
CA THR A 174 1.06 3.30 15.15
C THR A 174 0.91 1.82 15.55
N LEU A 175 -0.28 1.23 15.36
CA LEU A 175 -0.49 -0.19 15.64
C LEU A 175 0.39 -1.09 14.75
N THR A 176 0.57 -0.70 13.49
CA THR A 176 1.48 -1.37 12.55
C THR A 176 2.92 -1.32 13.05
N PHE A 177 3.37 -0.17 13.58
CA PHE A 177 4.69 -0.03 14.20
C PHE A 177 4.89 -0.97 15.36
N VAL A 178 3.93 -0.97 16.30
CA VAL A 178 3.98 -1.81 17.49
C VAL A 178 4.05 -3.28 17.09
N ALA A 179 3.26 -3.71 16.09
CA ALA A 179 3.33 -5.07 15.57
C ALA A 179 4.73 -5.40 15.02
N TYR A 180 5.33 -4.53 14.20
CA TYR A 180 6.68 -4.76 13.70
C TYR A 180 7.76 -4.73 14.79
N LEU A 181 7.63 -3.86 15.79
CA LEU A 181 8.54 -3.80 16.93
C LEU A 181 8.51 -5.12 17.71
N ILE A 182 7.31 -5.66 17.96
CA ILE A 182 7.14 -6.97 18.60
C ILE A 182 7.82 -8.07 17.76
N ILE A 183 7.63 -8.08 16.43
CA ILE A 183 8.30 -9.05 15.54
C ILE A 183 9.83 -8.93 15.67
N VAL A 184 10.37 -7.71 15.61
CA VAL A 184 11.83 -7.47 15.71
C VAL A 184 12.36 -7.98 17.05
N LEU A 185 11.73 -7.59 18.16
CA LEU A 185 12.13 -7.99 19.51
C LEU A 185 12.05 -9.50 19.69
N TYR A 186 11.00 -10.13 19.17
CA TYR A 186 10.83 -11.58 19.21
C TYR A 186 11.91 -12.31 18.41
N LEU A 187 12.26 -11.81 17.21
CA LEU A 187 13.35 -12.37 16.41
C LEU A 187 14.70 -12.23 17.11
N ILE A 188 14.99 -11.09 17.74
CA ILE A 188 16.21 -10.89 18.54
C ILE A 188 16.25 -11.87 19.72
N TYR A 189 15.12 -12.05 20.43
CA TYR A 189 15.01 -12.99 21.54
C TYR A 189 15.30 -14.44 21.10
N ILE A 190 14.70 -14.90 20.00
CA ILE A 190 14.98 -16.24 19.44
C ILE A 190 16.44 -16.35 19.02
N GLN A 191 17.00 -15.32 18.37
CA GLN A 191 18.39 -15.33 17.94
C GLN A 191 19.33 -15.54 19.12
N HIS A 192 19.08 -14.85 20.23
CA HIS A 192 19.87 -14.95 21.45
C HIS A 192 19.69 -16.31 22.15
N LYS A 193 18.47 -16.86 22.18
CA LYS A 193 18.17 -18.11 22.88
C LYS A 193 18.62 -19.36 22.12
N SER A 194 18.39 -19.40 20.81
CA SER A 194 18.55 -20.63 20.01
C SER A 194 19.82 -20.65 19.16
N GLY A 195 20.54 -19.53 19.03
CA GLY A 195 21.81 -19.40 18.29
C GLY A 195 21.71 -19.60 16.77
N LYS A 196 20.62 -20.20 16.27
CA LYS A 196 20.31 -20.38 14.85
C LYS A 196 18.83 -20.18 14.63
N ILE A 197 18.49 -19.17 13.84
CA ILE A 197 17.13 -19.00 13.30
C ILE A 197 17.11 -19.70 11.93
N PRO A 198 16.31 -20.76 11.75
CA PRO A 198 16.08 -21.31 10.43
C PRO A 198 15.45 -20.22 9.55
N ASN A 199 16.07 -19.90 8.40
CA ASN A 199 15.60 -18.92 7.40
C ASN A 199 15.75 -17.42 7.68
N PHE A 200 16.50 -16.98 8.71
CA PHE A 200 16.67 -15.53 9.01
C PHE A 200 17.11 -14.68 7.81
N LYS A 201 17.98 -15.23 6.95
CA LYS A 201 18.48 -14.53 5.75
C LYS A 201 17.35 -14.16 4.78
N LYS A 202 16.27 -14.94 4.71
CA LYS A 202 15.12 -14.68 3.84
C LYS A 202 14.14 -13.68 4.45
N GLU A 203 14.04 -13.64 5.78
CA GLU A 203 13.07 -12.80 6.49
C GLU A 203 13.61 -11.39 6.79
N LYS A 204 14.91 -11.24 7.03
CA LYS A 204 15.56 -9.93 7.26
C LYS A 204 15.19 -8.85 6.23
N PRO A 205 15.23 -9.07 4.91
CA PRO A 205 14.84 -8.04 3.95
C PRO A 205 13.36 -7.66 4.03
N ILE A 206 12.48 -8.61 4.38
CA ILE A 206 11.03 -8.38 4.55
C ILE A 206 10.77 -7.43 5.72
N LEU A 207 11.47 -7.67 6.83
CA LEU A 207 11.37 -6.90 8.06
C LEU A 207 11.93 -5.49 7.87
N PHE A 208 13.12 -5.38 7.28
CA PHE A 208 13.74 -4.09 6.97
C PHE A 208 12.84 -3.25 6.05
N TYR A 209 12.20 -3.88 5.07
CA TYR A 209 11.21 -3.20 4.25
C TYR A 209 10.02 -2.69 5.08
N GLY A 210 9.42 -3.55 5.90
CA GLY A 210 8.29 -3.16 6.75
C GLY A 210 8.62 -1.92 7.61
N MET A 211 9.84 -1.88 8.14
CA MET A 211 10.36 -0.75 8.92
C MET A 211 10.58 0.51 8.06
N LEU A 212 11.23 0.38 6.90
CA LEU A 212 11.46 1.52 6.00
C LEU A 212 10.14 2.14 5.55
N ARG A 213 9.19 1.31 5.12
CA ARG A 213 7.84 1.75 4.73
C ARG A 213 7.14 2.45 5.88
N PHE A 214 7.18 1.88 7.08
CA PHE A 214 6.60 2.52 8.26
C PHE A 214 7.19 3.91 8.51
N ILE A 215 8.52 4.07 8.43
CA ILE A 215 9.19 5.36 8.63
C ILE A 215 8.72 6.38 7.60
N VAL A 216 8.57 5.99 6.33
CA VAL A 216 8.07 6.88 5.28
C VAL A 216 6.59 7.21 5.52
N ASP A 217 5.75 6.21 5.83
CA ASP A 217 4.32 6.38 6.10
C ASP A 217 4.06 7.34 7.27
N ILE A 218 4.75 7.15 8.40
CA ILE A 218 4.57 8.02 9.57
C ILE A 218 5.09 9.42 9.31
N THR A 219 6.22 9.56 8.60
CA THR A 219 6.77 10.87 8.24
C THR A 219 5.77 11.64 7.38
N LEU A 220 5.24 11.01 6.33
CA LEU A 220 4.23 11.62 5.46
C LEU A 220 2.94 11.93 6.24
N ALA A 221 2.46 11.02 7.08
CA ALA A 221 1.27 11.23 7.90
C ALA A 221 1.42 12.41 8.86
N ILE A 222 2.58 12.56 9.51
CA ILE A 222 2.87 13.69 10.40
C ILE A 222 2.94 14.99 9.61
N LEU A 223 3.70 15.01 8.51
CA LEU A 223 3.85 16.20 7.66
C LEU A 223 2.48 16.67 7.12
N PHE A 224 1.62 15.73 6.73
CA PHE A 224 0.32 16.05 6.14
C PHE A 224 -0.76 16.43 7.16
N ASN A 225 -0.83 15.75 8.31
CA ASN A 225 -1.94 15.95 9.27
C ASN A 225 -1.60 16.91 10.41
N PHE A 226 -0.33 17.03 10.82
CA PHE A 226 0.07 17.84 11.98
C PHE A 226 1.05 18.96 11.62
N GLY A 227 1.69 18.87 10.46
CA GLY A 227 2.57 19.91 9.96
C GLY A 227 1.79 21.18 9.66
N HIS A 228 1.89 22.18 10.52
CA HIS A 228 1.52 23.57 10.20
C HIS A 228 2.60 24.20 9.30
N LEU A 229 2.95 23.49 8.23
CA LEU A 229 3.97 23.95 7.31
C LEU A 229 3.37 25.05 6.44
N PRO A 230 4.16 26.08 6.09
CA PRO A 230 3.69 27.12 5.20
C PRO A 230 3.35 26.49 3.84
N HIS A 231 2.14 26.74 3.35
CA HIS A 231 1.66 26.31 2.04
C HIS A 231 2.49 26.98 0.94
N THR A 232 3.62 26.37 0.66
CA THR A 232 4.59 26.80 -0.32
C THR A 232 4.82 25.64 -1.27
N HIS A 233 5.08 26.00 -2.52
CA HIS A 233 5.27 25.04 -3.60
C HIS A 233 6.35 23.99 -3.28
N TRP A 234 7.36 24.39 -2.51
CA TRP A 234 8.49 23.56 -2.10
C TRP A 234 8.19 22.55 -1.01
N VAL A 235 7.08 22.70 -0.28
CA VAL A 235 6.68 21.76 0.77
C VAL A 235 5.60 20.82 0.26
N ASP A 236 4.56 21.39 -0.35
CA ASP A 236 3.38 20.64 -0.76
C ASP A 236 3.71 19.61 -1.85
N PHE A 237 4.55 19.98 -2.82
CA PHE A 237 4.92 19.09 -3.92
C PHE A 237 5.72 17.87 -3.44
N PRO A 238 6.80 17.99 -2.64
CA PRO A 238 7.49 16.83 -2.10
C PRO A 238 6.62 15.92 -1.23
N VAL A 239 5.65 16.47 -0.48
CA VAL A 239 4.72 15.65 0.31
C VAL A 239 3.83 14.81 -0.60
N LEU A 240 3.20 15.42 -1.61
CA LEU A 240 2.35 14.70 -2.56
C LEU A 240 3.13 13.70 -3.41
N LEU A 241 4.33 14.10 -3.87
CA LEU A 241 5.24 13.22 -4.59
C LEU A 241 5.67 12.05 -3.70
N GLY A 242 5.99 12.32 -2.43
CA GLY A 242 6.33 11.32 -1.42
C GLY A 242 5.21 10.28 -1.26
N TYR A 243 3.95 10.72 -1.11
CA TYR A 243 2.81 9.81 -1.09
C TYR A 243 2.66 8.99 -2.37
N THR A 244 2.83 9.63 -3.53
CA THR A 244 2.73 8.96 -4.83
C THR A 244 3.80 7.87 -4.97
N LEU A 245 5.06 8.20 -4.67
CA LEU A 245 6.17 7.26 -4.73
C LEU A 245 6.04 6.17 -3.67
N ASN A 246 5.65 6.51 -2.45
CA ASN A 246 5.51 5.55 -1.37
C ASN A 246 4.38 4.54 -1.62
N ASN A 247 3.26 4.96 -2.22
CA ASN A 247 2.11 4.09 -2.45
C ASN A 247 2.14 3.38 -3.81
N LEU A 248 2.79 3.94 -4.84
CA LEU A 248 2.85 3.31 -6.18
C LEU A 248 4.21 2.70 -6.50
N LEU A 249 5.32 3.41 -6.23
CA LEU A 249 6.65 2.97 -6.64
C LEU A 249 7.26 2.00 -5.62
N LEU A 250 7.25 2.36 -4.34
CA LEU A 250 7.89 1.57 -3.28
C LEU A 250 7.37 0.11 -3.26
N PRO A 251 6.05 -0.17 -3.21
CA PRO A 251 5.55 -1.55 -3.11
C PRO A 251 5.93 -2.38 -4.34
N TRP A 252 5.87 -1.77 -5.52
CA TRP A 252 6.28 -2.38 -6.78
C TRP A 252 7.75 -2.80 -6.74
N ILE A 253 8.66 -1.88 -6.41
CA ILE A 253 10.11 -2.15 -6.37
C ILE A 253 10.37 -3.36 -5.48
N LEU A 254 9.76 -3.42 -4.29
CA LEU A 254 10.12 -4.47 -3.36
C LEU A 254 9.36 -5.76 -3.52
N TYR A 255 8.22 -5.78 -4.20
CA TYR A 255 7.71 -7.05 -4.71
C TYR A 255 8.71 -7.69 -5.70
N LEU A 256 9.33 -6.88 -6.57
CA LEU A 256 10.35 -7.39 -7.49
C LEU A 256 11.68 -7.74 -6.81
N CYS A 257 12.13 -6.96 -5.82
CA CYS A 257 13.38 -7.23 -5.10
C CYS A 257 13.25 -8.44 -4.17
N LEU A 258 12.11 -8.61 -3.49
CA LEU A 258 11.95 -9.61 -2.44
C LEU A 258 11.61 -10.99 -2.99
N TYR A 259 10.80 -11.06 -4.04
CA TYR A 259 10.31 -12.33 -4.57
C TYR A 259 11.02 -12.67 -5.87
N GLU A 260 12.12 -13.43 -5.77
CA GLU A 260 12.88 -13.87 -6.94
C GLU A 260 12.01 -14.63 -7.96
N GLN A 261 11.06 -15.43 -7.48
CA GLN A 261 10.10 -16.14 -8.33
C GLN A 261 9.20 -15.17 -9.10
N LEU A 262 8.65 -14.16 -8.43
CA LEU A 262 7.84 -13.13 -9.06
C LEU A 262 8.65 -12.34 -10.09
N ARG A 263 9.91 -12.02 -9.77
CA ARG A 263 10.82 -11.35 -10.70
C ARG A 263 11.05 -12.18 -11.96
N ARG A 264 11.30 -13.48 -11.81
CA ARG A 264 11.45 -14.39 -12.97
C ARG A 264 10.16 -14.43 -13.79
N GLU A 265 8.99 -14.57 -13.17
CA GLU A 265 7.70 -14.56 -13.88
C GLU A 265 7.36 -13.20 -14.52
N PHE A 266 7.84 -12.10 -13.94
CA PHE A 266 7.64 -10.76 -14.47
C PHE A 266 8.53 -10.48 -15.69
N PHE A 267 9.78 -10.95 -15.70
CA PHE A 267 10.68 -10.73 -16.85
C PHE A 267 10.57 -11.80 -17.93
N ILE A 268 10.28 -13.06 -17.56
CA ILE A 268 10.07 -14.13 -18.52
C ILE A 268 8.67 -13.95 -19.14
N ARG A 269 8.65 -13.53 -20.40
CA ARG A 269 7.41 -13.44 -21.20
C ARG A 269 6.74 -14.81 -21.17
N SER A 270 5.45 -14.85 -20.81
CA SER A 270 4.64 -16.04 -20.52
C SER A 270 4.40 -16.98 -21.72
N GLY A 271 5.39 -17.18 -22.60
CA GLY A 271 5.38 -18.08 -23.75
C GLY A 271 6.39 -19.23 -23.66
N SER A 272 7.34 -19.22 -22.71
CA SER A 272 8.20 -20.38 -22.49
C SER A 272 7.49 -21.40 -21.61
N VAL A 273 6.88 -22.38 -22.25
CA VAL A 273 6.37 -23.60 -21.61
C VAL A 273 7.50 -24.22 -20.80
N VAL A 274 7.46 -24.03 -19.49
CA VAL A 274 8.36 -24.78 -18.58
C VAL A 274 7.79 -26.19 -18.52
N THR A 275 8.36 -27.08 -19.31
CA THR A 275 8.13 -28.52 -19.19
C THR A 275 8.59 -28.95 -17.81
N VAL A 276 7.63 -29.12 -16.88
CA VAL A 276 7.90 -29.73 -15.58
C VAL A 276 8.13 -31.21 -15.86
N THR A 277 9.39 -31.61 -16.00
CA THR A 277 9.77 -33.01 -16.02
C THR A 277 9.50 -33.58 -14.62
N VAL A 278 8.33 -34.19 -14.44
CA VAL A 278 8.04 -34.98 -13.25
C VAL A 278 8.93 -36.22 -13.32
N SER A 279 10.06 -36.19 -12.62
CA SER A 279 10.85 -37.39 -12.39
C SER A 279 10.06 -38.27 -11.42
N THR A 280 9.22 -39.14 -11.98
CA THR A 280 8.59 -40.23 -11.23
C THR A 280 9.71 -41.15 -10.76
N VAL A 281 10.13 -40.99 -9.51
CA VAL A 281 11.00 -41.96 -8.85
C VAL A 281 10.17 -43.23 -8.68
N LEU A 282 10.31 -44.15 -9.62
CA LEU A 282 9.86 -45.53 -9.48
C LEU A 282 10.64 -46.12 -8.30
N SER A 283 10.01 -46.13 -7.13
CA SER A 283 10.43 -46.97 -6.02
C SER A 283 10.25 -48.42 -6.46
N SER A 284 11.34 -49.06 -6.88
CA SER A 284 11.43 -50.51 -7.01
C SER A 284 11.47 -51.11 -5.61
N SER A 285 10.29 -51.31 -5.01
CA SER A 285 10.20 -52.16 -3.81
C SER A 285 10.37 -53.61 -4.25
N GLY A 286 11.62 -54.06 -4.19
CA GLY A 286 12.02 -55.44 -4.39
C GLY A 286 11.38 -56.35 -3.35
N LYS A 287 10.81 -57.45 -3.87
CA LYS A 287 10.55 -58.70 -3.15
C LYS A 287 11.78 -59.13 -2.34
N GLN A 288 11.57 -59.44 -1.06
CA GLN A 288 12.31 -60.52 -0.41
C GLN A 288 11.33 -61.38 0.40
N ARG A 289 11.17 -62.62 -0.08
CA ARG A 289 10.78 -63.81 0.72
C ARG A 289 11.82 -63.96 1.84
N ILE A 290 11.52 -64.49 3.02
CA ILE A 290 11.01 -65.84 3.31
C ILE A 290 10.11 -65.77 4.55
#